data_AF-A0A011M151-F1
#
_entry.id   AF-A0A011M151-F1
#
_cell.length_a   1.000
_cell.length_b   1.000
_cell.length_c   1.000
_cell.angle_alpha   90.00
_cell.angle_beta   90.00
_cell.angle_gamma   90.00
#
_symmetry.space_group_name_H-M   'P 1'
#
loop_
_entity.id
_entity.type
_entity.pdbx_description
1 polymer ?
#
loop_
_entity_poly.entity_id
_entity_poly.type
_entity_poly.pdbx_seq_one_letter_code
_entity_poly.pdbx_strand_id
1 'polypeptide(L)'
;MGLFDFVGDIGRKLFNKEEDASKAVTEHLAEDNPGVENVNVTVENGVAKISGIASTAAAVEKAVLMAGNVAGITKVDIEALELERSQQLAGDDEFYVIQKGDTLWEIAAKAYGNGAKYKAIVEANKEVIKDENKIFPGQKIRIPKGL
;
A
#
# COMPACT_ATOMS: atom_id res chain seq x y z
N MET A 1 -0.70 3.29 16.66
CA MET A 1 -0.14 3.17 15.30
C MET A 1 -1.17 2.42 14.48
N GLY A 2 -1.43 2.89 13.25
CA GLY A 2 -2.80 3.07 12.77
C GLY A 2 -3.45 1.90 12.02
N LEU A 3 -4.78 1.86 12.14
CA LEU A 3 -5.68 1.17 11.24
C LEU A 3 -5.84 2.00 9.96
N PHE A 4 -5.68 1.36 8.80
CA PHE A 4 -5.86 1.99 7.50
C PHE A 4 -7.10 1.42 6.80
N ASP A 5 -8.02 2.29 6.40
CA ASP A 5 -9.19 1.88 5.62
C ASP A 5 -8.89 1.76 4.12
N PHE A 6 -9.42 0.71 3.50
CA PHE A 6 -9.29 0.35 2.09
C PHE A 6 -10.66 -0.05 1.52
N VAL A 7 -10.74 -0.07 0.20
CA VAL A 7 -11.97 -0.45 -0.51
C VAL A 7 -11.94 -1.96 -0.75
N GLY A 8 -12.64 -2.73 0.09
CA GLY A 8 -12.55 -4.19 0.07
C GLY A 8 -12.99 -4.90 -1.21
N ASP A 9 -13.77 -4.26 -2.08
CA ASP A 9 -14.18 -4.86 -3.36
C ASP A 9 -13.16 -4.62 -4.48
N ILE A 10 -12.12 -3.81 -4.23
CA ILE A 10 -11.28 -3.24 -5.26
C ILE A 10 -9.81 -3.53 -4.94
N GLY A 11 -9.19 -4.38 -5.77
CA GLY A 11 -7.80 -4.72 -5.61
C GLY A 11 -7.37 -5.91 -6.44
N ARG A 12 -6.11 -6.32 -6.28
CA ARG A 12 -5.58 -7.53 -6.90
C ARG A 12 -6.25 -8.74 -6.27
N LYS A 13 -6.85 -9.59 -7.11
CA LYS A 13 -7.46 -10.84 -6.64
C LYS A 13 -6.36 -11.86 -6.39
N LEU A 14 -5.96 -12.02 -5.12
CA LEU A 14 -4.92 -12.97 -4.71
C LEU A 14 -5.48 -14.30 -4.20
N PHE A 15 -6.69 -14.29 -3.63
CA PHE A 15 -7.33 -15.46 -3.06
C PHE A 15 -8.82 -15.52 -3.45
N ASN A 16 -9.40 -16.72 -3.38
CA ASN A 16 -10.85 -16.93 -3.57
C ASN A 16 -11.57 -17.30 -2.26
N LYS A 17 -10.83 -17.74 -1.24
CA LYS A 17 -11.32 -18.09 0.10
C LYS A 17 -10.52 -17.32 1.15
N GLU A 18 -11.19 -16.90 2.22
CA GLU A 18 -10.55 -16.15 3.31
C GLU A 18 -9.45 -16.96 4.02
N GLU A 19 -9.58 -18.28 4.06
CA GLU A 19 -8.59 -19.20 4.65
C GLU A 19 -7.22 -19.12 3.96
N ASP A 20 -7.22 -18.87 2.64
CA ASP A 20 -6.03 -18.71 1.82
C ASP A 20 -5.52 -17.26 1.80
N ALA A 21 -6.29 -16.31 2.32
CA ALA A 21 -6.00 -14.88 2.24
C ALA A 21 -4.71 -14.52 2.97
N SER A 22 -4.58 -14.96 4.22
CA SER A 22 -3.39 -14.75 5.05
C SER A 22 -2.12 -15.20 4.33
N LYS A 23 -2.16 -16.40 3.73
CA LYS A 23 -1.01 -16.96 3.01
C LYS A 23 -0.73 -16.21 1.72
N ALA A 24 -1.76 -15.96 0.90
CA ALA A 24 -1.60 -15.28 -0.38
C ALA A 24 -1.10 -13.84 -0.24
N VAL A 25 -1.58 -13.11 0.77
CA VAL A 25 -1.13 -11.75 1.06
C VAL A 25 0.31 -11.78 1.61
N THR A 26 0.63 -12.71 2.52
CA THR A 26 2.01 -12.86 3.02
C THR A 26 2.99 -13.18 1.89
N GLU A 27 2.64 -14.10 0.99
CA GLU A 27 3.45 -14.48 -0.17
C GLU A 27 3.63 -13.29 -1.12
N HIS A 28 2.57 -12.52 -1.36
CA HIS A 28 2.65 -11.31 -2.18
C HIS A 28 3.58 -10.24 -1.59
N LEU A 29 3.52 -10.01 -0.27
CA LEU A 29 4.45 -9.10 0.40
C LEU A 29 5.89 -9.64 0.37
N ALA A 30 6.08 -10.95 0.54
CA ALA A 30 7.41 -11.55 0.48
C ALA A 30 8.05 -11.48 -0.92
N GLU A 31 7.26 -11.61 -1.99
CA GLU A 31 7.76 -11.52 -3.38
C GLU A 31 8.33 -10.14 -3.72
N ASP A 32 7.67 -9.07 -3.31
CA ASP A 32 8.09 -7.70 -3.62
C ASP A 32 9.08 -7.14 -2.58
N ASN A 33 9.22 -7.84 -1.45
CA ASN A 33 10.11 -7.55 -0.33
C ASN A 33 10.10 -6.06 0.05
N PRO A 34 9.02 -5.56 0.68
CA PRO A 34 8.86 -4.14 0.99
C PRO A 34 9.94 -3.59 1.94
N GLY A 35 10.82 -4.43 2.50
CA GLY A 35 11.81 -4.06 3.51
C GLY A 35 11.32 -4.35 4.94
N VAL A 36 10.47 -5.38 5.08
CA VAL A 36 9.95 -5.87 6.35
C VAL A 36 10.51 -7.27 6.60
N GLU A 37 11.32 -7.41 7.64
CA GLU A 37 11.81 -8.70 8.11
C GLU A 37 10.74 -9.42 8.93
N ASN A 38 10.71 -10.75 8.83
CA ASN A 38 9.73 -11.60 9.53
C ASN A 38 8.27 -11.17 9.30
N VAL A 39 7.96 -10.73 8.06
CA VAL A 39 6.60 -10.32 7.70
C VAL A 39 5.64 -11.50 7.79
N ASN A 40 4.57 -11.32 8.57
CA ASN A 40 3.47 -12.28 8.66
C ASN A 40 2.16 -11.52 8.60
N VAL A 41 1.25 -11.95 7.73
CA VAL A 41 -0.06 -11.31 7.53
C VAL A 41 -1.16 -12.27 7.92
N THR A 42 -2.05 -11.82 8.81
CA THR A 42 -3.24 -12.57 9.23
C THR A 42 -4.48 -11.81 8.78
N VAL A 43 -5.31 -12.43 7.94
CA VAL A 43 -6.56 -11.83 7.46
C VAL A 43 -7.74 -12.41 8.24
N GLU A 44 -8.50 -11.55 8.91
CA GLU A 44 -9.71 -11.92 9.64
C GLU A 44 -10.85 -10.93 9.31
N ASN A 45 -11.99 -11.43 8.83
CA ASN A 45 -13.17 -10.60 8.50
C ASN A 45 -12.84 -9.41 7.57
N GLY A 46 -11.96 -9.61 6.59
CA GLY A 46 -11.49 -8.55 5.69
C GLY A 46 -10.54 -7.51 6.32
N VAL A 47 -9.99 -7.80 7.51
CA VAL A 47 -8.94 -7.01 8.16
C VAL A 47 -7.61 -7.75 8.05
N ALA A 48 -6.64 -7.17 7.36
CA ALA A 48 -5.28 -7.70 7.25
C ALA A 48 -4.40 -7.15 8.38
N LYS A 49 -4.06 -7.99 9.34
CA LYS A 49 -3.11 -7.69 10.43
C LYS A 49 -1.70 -8.03 9.98
N ILE A 50 -0.86 -7.02 9.82
CA ILE A 50 0.54 -7.17 9.44
C ILE A 50 1.40 -7.10 10.69
N SER A 51 2.26 -8.10 10.86
CA SER A 51 3.29 -8.15 11.90
C SER A 51 4.66 -8.31 11.27
N GLY A 52 5.69 -7.77 11.91
CA GLY A 52 7.08 -7.88 11.44
C GLY A 52 7.95 -6.73 11.93
N ILE A 53 9.16 -6.64 11.38
CA ILE A 53 10.13 -5.60 11.67
C ILE A 53 10.45 -4.86 10.38
N ALA A 54 9.94 -3.65 10.24
CA ALA A 54 10.19 -2.80 9.09
C ALA A 54 11.48 -1.98 9.29
N SER A 55 12.42 -2.10 8.35
CA SER A 55 13.69 -1.37 8.44
C SER A 55 13.55 0.13 8.16
N THR A 56 12.48 0.53 7.45
CA THR A 56 12.21 1.93 7.06
C THR A 56 10.72 2.26 7.24
N ALA A 57 10.39 3.54 7.41
CA ALA A 57 9.02 4.03 7.28
C ALA A 57 8.42 3.64 5.91
N ALA A 58 9.23 3.75 4.86
CA ALA A 58 8.84 3.35 3.52
C ALA A 58 8.34 1.91 3.49
N ALA A 59 9.07 0.98 4.11
CA ALA A 59 8.69 -0.43 4.16
C ALA A 59 7.34 -0.69 4.82
N VAL A 60 7.01 0.05 5.89
CA VAL A 60 5.69 -0.04 6.52
C VAL A 60 4.59 0.40 5.56
N GLU A 61 4.77 1.57 4.97
CA GLU A 61 3.76 2.17 4.09
C GLU A 61 3.53 1.30 2.86
N LYS A 62 4.62 0.72 2.34
CA LYS A 62 4.59 -0.27 1.27
C LYS A 62 3.78 -1.50 1.64
N ALA A 63 4.15 -2.16 2.74
CA ALA A 63 3.42 -3.33 3.23
C ALA A 63 1.92 -3.05 3.42
N VAL A 64 1.57 -1.86 3.93
CA VAL A 64 0.18 -1.40 4.08
C VAL A 64 -0.55 -1.30 2.74
N LEU A 65 0.07 -0.67 1.74
CA LEU A 65 -0.53 -0.55 0.40
C LEU A 65 -0.66 -1.90 -0.30
N MET A 66 0.34 -2.76 -0.19
CA MET A 66 0.34 -4.08 -0.80
C MET A 66 -0.73 -4.99 -0.20
N ALA A 67 -0.92 -4.96 1.12
CA ALA A 67 -1.95 -5.76 1.78
C ALA A 67 -3.35 -5.18 1.54
N GLY A 68 -3.50 -3.86 1.54
CA GLY A 68 -4.80 -3.22 1.43
C GLY A 68 -5.34 -3.12 -0.01
N ASN A 69 -4.48 -3.10 -1.02
CA ASN A 69 -4.90 -3.16 -2.43
C ASN A 69 -5.21 -4.60 -2.90
N VAL A 70 -5.58 -5.49 -1.99
CA VAL A 70 -5.99 -6.87 -2.28
C VAL A 70 -7.50 -6.96 -2.20
N ALA A 71 -8.12 -7.56 -3.21
CA ALA A 71 -9.56 -7.77 -3.22
C ALA A 71 -9.96 -8.65 -2.01
N GLY A 72 -10.88 -8.16 -1.20
CA GLY A 72 -11.32 -8.76 0.06
C GLY A 72 -10.81 -8.03 1.31
N ILE A 73 -9.81 -7.14 1.19
CA ILE A 73 -9.24 -6.41 2.33
C ILE A 73 -9.86 -5.02 2.45
N THR A 74 -10.65 -4.83 3.50
CA THR A 74 -11.27 -3.54 3.84
C THR A 74 -10.39 -2.70 4.76
N LYS A 75 -9.56 -3.34 5.58
CA LYS A 75 -8.75 -2.65 6.58
C LYS A 75 -7.40 -3.31 6.71
N VAL A 76 -6.37 -2.52 6.93
CA VAL A 76 -5.02 -3.00 7.26
C VAL A 76 -4.65 -2.49 8.63
N ASP A 77 -4.30 -3.42 9.50
CA ASP A 77 -3.86 -3.17 10.85
C ASP A 77 -2.35 -3.44 10.94
N ILE A 78 -1.60 -2.46 11.43
CA ILE A 78 -0.15 -2.54 11.62
C ILE A 78 0.25 -2.37 13.08
N GLU A 79 -0.64 -2.64 14.03
CA GLU A 79 -0.32 -2.51 15.46
C GLU A 79 0.86 -3.42 15.87
N ALA A 80 1.02 -4.57 15.21
CA ALA A 80 2.08 -5.54 15.45
C ALA A 80 3.32 -5.37 14.56
N LEU A 81 3.39 -4.27 13.80
CA LEU A 81 4.53 -3.96 12.93
C LEU A 81 5.47 -2.98 13.65
N GLU A 82 6.67 -3.45 13.95
CA GLU A 82 7.69 -2.64 14.61
C GLU A 82 8.56 -1.94 13.56
N LEU A 83 8.81 -0.65 13.76
CA LEU A 83 9.79 0.10 12.97
C LEU A 83 11.15 0.02 13.67
N GLU A 84 12.18 -0.43 12.95
CA GLU A 84 13.55 -0.33 13.45
C GLU A 84 13.91 1.13 13.71
N ARG A 85 14.29 1.38 14.96
CA ARG A 85 14.24 2.69 15.62
C ARG A 85 15.36 3.66 15.23
N SER A 86 15.93 3.50 14.03
CA SER A 86 17.16 4.19 13.59
C SER A 86 17.04 4.91 12.25
N GLN A 87 15.88 4.84 11.58
CA GLN A 87 15.69 5.52 10.29
C GLN A 87 14.63 6.60 10.39
N GLN A 88 15.06 7.84 10.11
CA GLN A 88 14.19 9.00 9.99
C GLN A 88 13.14 8.73 8.91
N LEU A 89 11.86 9.05 9.18
CA LEU A 89 10.79 8.99 8.19
C LEU A 89 11.24 9.76 6.94
N ALA A 90 11.68 9.04 5.93
CA ALA A 90 12.02 9.61 4.65
C ALA A 90 10.70 9.89 3.92
N GLY A 91 10.11 11.05 4.23
CA GLY A 91 8.96 11.61 3.54
C GLY A 91 7.70 11.73 4.41
N ASP A 92 7.10 12.92 4.40
CA ASP A 92 5.71 13.15 4.80
C ASP A 92 4.84 12.65 3.64
N ASP A 93 4.73 11.34 3.47
CA ASP A 93 3.97 10.79 2.37
C ASP A 93 2.49 10.74 2.69
N GLU A 94 1.68 11.12 1.71
CA GLU A 94 0.23 11.15 1.87
C GLU A 94 -0.40 9.97 1.15
N PHE A 95 -1.28 9.25 1.83
CA PHE A 95 -2.05 8.18 1.22
C PHE A 95 -3.28 8.76 0.52
N TYR A 96 -3.42 8.50 -0.77
CA TYR A 96 -4.57 8.91 -1.58
C TYR A 96 -5.30 7.69 -2.13
N VAL A 97 -6.63 7.69 -2.04
CA VAL A 97 -7.49 6.68 -2.66
C VAL A 97 -7.99 7.24 -3.99
N ILE A 98 -7.61 6.58 -5.08
CA ILE A 98 -7.99 6.98 -6.44
C ILE A 98 -9.51 6.98 -6.55
N GLN A 99 -10.10 8.08 -7.04
CA GLN A 99 -11.53 8.15 -7.26
C GLN A 99 -11.90 7.82 -8.71
N LYS A 100 -13.19 7.52 -8.95
CA LYS A 100 -13.67 7.24 -10.30
C LYS A 100 -13.48 8.45 -11.20
N GLY A 101 -12.62 8.30 -12.21
CA GLY A 101 -12.29 9.35 -13.17
C GLY A 101 -10.98 10.09 -12.87
N ASP A 102 -10.31 9.83 -11.74
CA ASP A 102 -8.99 10.41 -11.48
C ASP A 102 -7.93 9.77 -12.40
N THR A 103 -6.99 10.59 -12.85
CA THR A 103 -5.77 10.16 -13.55
C THR A 103 -4.55 10.44 -12.70
N LEU A 104 -3.45 9.67 -12.87
CA LEU A 104 -2.20 9.95 -12.16
C LEU A 104 -1.67 11.36 -12.42
N TRP A 105 -1.91 11.88 -13.63
CA TRP A 105 -1.58 13.26 -13.99
C TRP A 105 -2.35 14.28 -13.15
N GLU A 106 -3.68 14.11 -13.02
CA GLU A 106 -4.51 15.01 -12.22
C GLU A 106 -4.19 14.90 -10.73
N ILE A 107 -3.93 13.69 -10.23
CA ILE A 107 -3.52 13.48 -8.84
C ILE A 107 -2.20 14.20 -8.58
N ALA A 108 -1.21 14.05 -9.47
CA ALA A 108 0.06 14.77 -9.36
C ALA A 108 -0.10 16.30 -9.49
N ALA A 109 -1.00 16.76 -10.37
CA ALA A 109 -1.31 18.18 -10.49
C ALA A 109 -1.99 18.73 -9.23
N LYS A 110 -2.89 17.98 -8.60
CA LYS A 110 -3.53 18.36 -7.33
C LYS A 110 -2.55 18.34 -6.16
N ALA A 111 -1.69 17.33 -6.07
CA ALA A 111 -0.75 17.16 -4.98
C ALA A 111 0.46 18.09 -5.05
N TYR A 112 1.03 18.26 -6.26
CA TYR A 112 2.29 19.00 -6.46
C TYR A 112 2.14 20.29 -7.27
N GLY A 113 0.95 20.60 -7.78
CA GLY A 113 0.77 21.66 -8.76
C GLY A 113 1.34 21.33 -10.15
N ASN A 114 1.92 20.14 -10.34
CA ASN A 114 2.57 19.74 -11.59
C ASN A 114 2.24 18.29 -11.95
N GLY A 115 1.41 18.13 -12.97
CA GLY A 115 1.01 16.81 -13.47
C GLY A 115 2.19 15.96 -13.93
N ALA A 116 3.30 16.54 -14.41
CA ALA A 116 4.48 15.79 -14.84
C ALA A 116 5.18 15.02 -13.70
N LYS A 117 4.91 15.37 -12.43
CA LYS A 117 5.40 14.62 -11.26
C LYS A 117 4.70 13.27 -11.05
N TYR A 118 3.71 12.92 -11.88
CA TYR A 118 3.07 11.61 -11.84
C TYR A 118 4.08 10.46 -11.94
N LYS A 119 5.18 10.63 -12.68
CA LYS A 119 6.26 9.63 -12.80
C LYS A 119 6.89 9.28 -11.46
N ALA A 120 7.04 10.27 -10.58
CA ALA A 120 7.59 10.05 -9.25
C ALA A 120 6.58 9.34 -8.32
N ILE A 121 5.28 9.58 -8.50
CA ILE A 121 4.23 8.77 -7.86
C ILE A 121 4.33 7.32 -8.34
N VAL A 122 4.40 7.08 -9.65
CA VAL A 122 4.56 5.72 -10.20
C VAL A 122 5.80 5.07 -9.61
N GLU A 123 6.93 5.80 -9.54
CA GLU A 123 8.18 5.28 -8.98
C GLU A 123 8.09 4.90 -7.51
N ALA A 124 7.43 5.71 -6.69
CA ALA A 124 7.20 5.43 -5.27
C ALA A 124 6.22 4.27 -5.04
N ASN A 125 5.40 3.92 -6.04
CA ASN A 125 4.34 2.92 -5.93
C ASN A 125 4.50 1.76 -6.92
N LYS A 126 5.70 1.46 -7.42
CA LYS A 126 5.94 0.41 -8.45
C LYS A 126 5.40 -0.97 -8.05
N GLU A 127 5.33 -1.23 -6.74
CA GLU A 127 4.72 -2.41 -6.12
C GLU A 127 3.22 -2.57 -6.40
N VAL A 128 2.45 -1.47 -6.42
CA VAL A 128 1.00 -1.47 -6.63
C VAL A 128 0.59 -0.92 -8.00
N ILE A 129 1.40 -0.04 -8.60
CA ILE A 129 1.22 0.51 -9.95
C ILE A 129 2.20 -0.17 -10.90
N LYS A 130 1.76 -1.26 -11.53
CA LYS A 130 2.54 -1.93 -12.59
C LYS A 130 2.53 -1.16 -13.90
N ASP A 131 1.42 -0.50 -14.19
CA ASP A 131 1.22 0.30 -15.40
C ASP A 131 0.57 1.63 -15.00
N GLU A 132 1.15 2.76 -15.43
CA GLU A 132 0.63 4.11 -15.13
C GLU A 132 -0.82 4.33 -15.62
N ASN A 133 -1.22 3.59 -16.66
CA ASN A 133 -2.56 3.66 -17.25
C ASN A 133 -3.54 2.62 -16.70
N LYS A 134 -3.10 1.69 -15.84
CA LYS A 134 -3.96 0.65 -15.24
C LYS A 134 -4.21 0.91 -13.76
N ILE A 135 -4.48 2.16 -13.42
CA ILE A 135 -5.02 2.51 -12.12
C ILE A 135 -6.53 2.31 -12.11
N PHE A 136 -7.08 1.98 -10.94
CA PHE A 136 -8.51 1.76 -10.77
C PHE A 136 -9.05 2.55 -9.57
N PRO A 137 -10.32 3.00 -9.63
CA PRO A 137 -10.93 3.70 -8.50
C PRO A 137 -10.99 2.77 -7.28
N GLY A 138 -10.68 3.29 -6.11
CA GLY A 138 -10.55 2.54 -4.85
C GLY A 138 -9.12 2.05 -4.57
N GLN A 139 -8.23 2.07 -5.55
CA GLN A 139 -6.81 1.79 -5.35
C GLN A 139 -6.20 2.88 -4.45
N LYS A 140 -5.49 2.46 -3.40
CA LYS A 140 -4.74 3.38 -2.55
C LYS A 140 -3.31 3.49 -3.04
N ILE A 141 -2.80 4.70 -3.11
CA ILE A 141 -1.44 5.01 -3.55
C ILE A 141 -0.79 5.99 -2.58
N ARG A 142 0.54 5.95 -2.51
CA ARG A 142 1.39 6.87 -1.77
C ARG A 142 1.73 8.08 -2.62
N ILE A 143 1.63 9.28 -2.05
CA ILE A 143 1.98 10.54 -2.68
C ILE A 143 3.14 11.17 -1.89
N PRO A 144 4.39 11.04 -2.35
CA PRO A 144 5.55 11.65 -1.71
C PRO A 144 5.56 13.18 -1.75
N LYS A 145 5.18 13.86 -0.64
CA LYS A 145 5.12 15.33 -0.57
C LYS A 145 6.46 16.07 -0.64
N GLY A 146 7.59 15.35 -0.52
CA GLY A 146 8.94 15.93 -0.52
C GLY A 146 9.58 16.15 -1.90
N LEU A 147 8.82 16.02 -3.00
CA LEU A 147 9.31 16.11 -4.39
C LEU A 147 9.42 17.53 -4.93
#